data_AF-A0AB73PNB5-F1
#
_entry.id   AF-A0AB73PNB5-F1
#
_cell.length_a   1.000
_cell.length_b   1.000
_cell.length_c   1.000
_cell.angle_alpha   90.00
_cell.angle_beta   90.00
_cell.angle_gamma   90.00
#
_symmetry.space_group_name_H-M   'P 1'
#
loop_
_entity.id
_entity.type
_entity.pdbx_description
1 polymer ?
#
loop_
_entity_poly.entity_id
_entity_poly.type
_entity_poly.pdbx_seq_one_letter_code
_entity_poly.pdbx_strand_id
1 'polypeptide(L)'
;MAINNFKPFALDPNANVTSQADWEALPALLSGFTAGKASSAQVNKAIRQASFIAAALAQYTANKSGLDVLDDGDLNGFISKMGTAFGKDFQALDATLTALAGLATGENKLPYFTGNDTAAQTDLTSVGRDIIGKSTIADILTYLGLGEAATRNVGTGTGQVPDMSSFTTGHSGAADWPIPKSGWSKGPDGVITQWGIFGFPVGQTGTNVVFPLPFPARVESITLTMADIQESLLSPATMPAYGVNSTGTSRTGFTARMSGAGGFNLCYIAKGR
;
A
#
# COMPACT_ATOMS: atom_id res chain seq x y z
N MET A 1 -30.15 33.24 -27.79
CA MET A 1 -28.78 33.78 -27.83
C MET A 1 -28.80 35.13 -27.16
N ALA A 2 -27.77 35.46 -26.39
CA ALA A 2 -27.62 36.79 -25.82
C ALA A 2 -27.53 37.85 -26.92
N ILE A 3 -28.07 39.02 -26.63
CA ILE A 3 -28.17 40.14 -27.56
C ILE A 3 -26.88 40.95 -27.53
N ASN A 4 -26.44 41.43 -28.71
CA ASN A 4 -25.38 42.43 -28.86
C ASN A 4 -25.96 43.66 -29.55
N ASN A 5 -26.02 44.80 -28.86
CA ASN A 5 -26.49 46.07 -29.42
C ASN A 5 -25.40 46.85 -30.18
N PHE A 6 -24.12 46.57 -29.95
CA PHE A 6 -23.04 47.23 -30.67
C PHE A 6 -22.94 46.66 -32.09
N LYS A 7 -23.33 47.47 -33.07
CA LYS A 7 -23.33 47.08 -34.48
C LYS A 7 -22.18 47.73 -35.25
N PRO A 8 -21.53 46.99 -36.15
CA PRO A 8 -20.50 47.56 -37.01
C PRO A 8 -21.15 48.49 -38.04
N PHE A 9 -20.54 49.65 -38.27
CA PHE A 9 -21.04 50.65 -39.22
C PHE A 9 -20.44 50.46 -40.62
N ALA A 10 -21.25 50.70 -41.65
CA ALA A 10 -20.84 50.73 -43.05
C ALA A 10 -20.21 49.43 -43.57
N LEU A 11 -20.67 48.22 -43.21
CA LEU A 11 -20.04 46.97 -43.70
C LEU A 11 -20.35 46.59 -45.16
N ASP A 12 -21.26 47.29 -45.83
CA ASP A 12 -21.64 46.97 -47.20
C ASP A 12 -20.42 47.05 -48.15
N PRO A 13 -20.28 46.11 -49.11
CA PRO A 13 -19.21 46.17 -50.12
C PRO A 13 -19.13 47.51 -50.88
N ASN A 14 -20.27 48.19 -51.08
CA ASN A 14 -20.39 49.46 -51.78
C ASN A 14 -20.53 50.67 -50.83
N ALA A 15 -20.33 50.49 -49.52
CA ALA A 15 -20.45 51.60 -48.60
C ALA A 15 -19.38 52.68 -48.89
N ASN A 16 -19.79 53.94 -48.81
CA ASN A 16 -18.96 55.13 -49.07
C ASN A 16 -17.83 55.24 -48.04
N VAL A 17 -16.72 54.54 -48.29
CA VAL A 17 -15.58 54.42 -47.39
C VAL A 17 -14.31 54.44 -48.21
N THR A 18 -13.34 55.26 -47.81
CA THR A 18 -12.03 55.37 -48.47
C THR A 18 -11.32 54.01 -48.50
N SER A 19 -10.58 53.74 -49.59
CA SER A 19 -9.80 52.50 -49.73
C SER A 19 -8.78 52.35 -48.60
N GLN A 20 -8.32 51.12 -48.33
CA GLN A 20 -7.31 50.92 -47.28
C GLN A 20 -5.99 51.65 -47.61
N ALA A 21 -5.54 51.57 -48.86
CA ALA A 21 -4.30 52.22 -49.29
C ALA A 21 -4.38 53.76 -49.15
N ASP A 22 -5.49 54.37 -49.59
CA ASP A 22 -5.67 55.83 -49.49
C ASP A 22 -5.86 56.28 -48.04
N TRP A 23 -6.45 55.43 -47.20
CA TRP A 23 -6.60 55.70 -45.77
C TRP A 23 -5.24 55.73 -45.08
N GLU A 24 -4.40 54.71 -45.28
CA GLU A 24 -3.04 54.61 -44.70
C GLU A 24 -2.13 55.76 -45.14
N ALA A 25 -2.31 56.28 -46.35
CA ALA A 25 -1.57 57.44 -46.86
C ALA A 25 -2.10 58.79 -46.36
N LEU A 26 -3.24 58.82 -45.68
CA LEU A 26 -3.91 60.08 -45.31
C LEU A 26 -3.19 60.76 -44.13
N PRO A 27 -2.71 62.02 -44.27
CA PRO A 27 -2.06 62.73 -43.17
C PRO A 27 -2.93 62.88 -41.91
N ALA A 28 -4.26 62.88 -42.09
CA ALA A 28 -5.23 62.96 -41.00
C ALA A 28 -5.24 61.73 -40.06
N LEU A 29 -4.61 60.61 -40.43
CA LEU A 29 -4.37 59.51 -39.48
C LEU A 29 -3.52 59.96 -38.29
N LEU A 30 -2.57 60.87 -38.52
CA LEU A 30 -1.70 61.41 -37.49
C LEU A 30 -2.28 62.68 -36.87
N SER A 31 -2.68 63.64 -37.72
CA SER A 31 -3.10 64.97 -37.25
C SER A 31 -4.57 65.05 -36.83
N GLY A 32 -5.37 64.02 -37.10
CA GLY A 32 -6.82 64.13 -37.15
C GLY A 32 -7.30 65.05 -38.29
N PHE A 33 -8.62 65.19 -38.42
CA PHE A 33 -9.21 66.18 -39.33
C PHE A 33 -9.07 67.58 -38.71
N THR A 34 -8.37 68.47 -39.41
CA THR A 34 -8.21 69.88 -39.02
C THR A 34 -9.43 70.71 -39.41
N ALA A 35 -9.44 72.00 -39.05
CA ALA A 35 -10.51 72.94 -39.41
C ALA A 35 -10.83 72.89 -40.92
N GLY A 36 -12.10 72.64 -41.26
CA GLY A 36 -12.56 72.42 -42.63
C GLY A 36 -13.62 71.33 -42.73
N LYS A 37 -13.89 70.84 -43.95
CA LYS A 37 -14.82 69.73 -44.20
C LYS A 37 -14.03 68.43 -44.38
N ALA A 38 -14.26 67.44 -43.52
CA ALA A 38 -13.74 66.09 -43.72
C ALA A 38 -14.57 65.36 -44.80
N SER A 39 -13.93 64.56 -45.65
CA SER A 39 -14.65 63.71 -46.61
C SER A 39 -15.49 62.68 -45.85
N SER A 40 -16.76 62.53 -46.22
CA SER A 40 -17.65 61.53 -45.60
C SER A 40 -17.10 60.11 -45.75
N ALA A 41 -16.38 59.81 -46.84
CA ALA A 41 -15.71 58.52 -47.04
C ALA A 41 -14.59 58.25 -46.02
N GLN A 42 -13.85 59.30 -45.65
CA GLN A 42 -12.78 59.23 -44.66
C GLN A 42 -13.36 59.13 -43.24
N VAL A 43 -14.42 59.89 -42.94
CA VAL A 43 -15.13 59.80 -41.64
C VAL A 43 -15.76 58.42 -41.48
N ASN A 44 -16.44 57.90 -42.50
CA ASN A 44 -17.02 56.56 -42.48
C ASN A 44 -15.95 55.48 -42.32
N LYS A 45 -14.74 55.66 -42.88
CA LYS A 45 -13.61 54.74 -42.67
C LYS A 45 -13.21 54.68 -41.20
N ALA A 46 -13.04 55.83 -40.56
CA ALA A 46 -12.70 55.92 -39.14
C ALA A 46 -13.79 55.26 -38.26
N ILE A 47 -15.06 55.59 -38.49
CA ILE A 47 -16.19 55.04 -37.74
C ILE A 47 -16.32 53.53 -37.98
N ARG A 48 -16.17 53.05 -39.23
CA ARG A 48 -16.19 51.62 -39.57
C ARG A 48 -15.12 50.86 -38.78
N GLN A 49 -13.87 51.35 -38.75
CA GLN A 49 -12.79 50.68 -38.04
C GLN A 49 -13.07 50.58 -36.53
N ALA A 50 -13.55 51.65 -35.90
CA ALA A 50 -13.87 51.66 -34.47
C ALA A 50 -15.09 50.75 -34.14
N SER A 51 -16.19 50.93 -34.87
CA SER A 51 -17.44 50.19 -34.62
C SER A 51 -17.32 48.70 -34.93
N PHE A 52 -16.47 48.30 -35.89
CA PHE A 52 -16.20 46.90 -36.20
C PHE A 52 -15.57 46.17 -35.00
N ILE A 53 -14.52 46.74 -34.41
CA ILE A 53 -13.85 46.15 -33.24
C ILE A 53 -14.78 46.11 -32.03
N ALA A 54 -15.53 47.20 -31.78
CA ALA A 54 -16.50 47.26 -30.69
C ALA A 54 -17.58 46.17 -30.82
N ALA A 55 -18.16 46.02 -32.01
CA ALA A 55 -19.17 45.00 -32.28
C ALA A 55 -18.61 43.58 -32.12
N ALA A 56 -17.38 43.33 -32.55
CA ALA A 56 -16.73 42.02 -32.40
C ALA A 56 -16.51 41.67 -30.92
N LEU A 57 -16.00 42.60 -30.12
CA LEU A 57 -15.77 42.38 -28.68
C LEU A 57 -17.10 42.20 -27.92
N ALA A 58 -18.11 43.01 -28.23
CA ALA A 58 -19.43 42.88 -27.66
C ALA A 58 -20.10 41.55 -28.04
N GLN A 59 -19.93 41.11 -29.29
CA GLN A 59 -20.44 39.82 -29.75
C GLN A 59 -19.75 38.65 -29.04
N TYR A 60 -18.43 38.69 -28.91
CA TYR A 60 -17.67 37.70 -28.15
C TYR A 60 -18.17 37.63 -26.70
N THR A 61 -18.31 38.80 -26.06
CA THR A 61 -18.78 38.93 -24.69
C THR A 61 -20.19 38.36 -24.52
N ALA A 62 -21.13 38.71 -25.39
CA ALA A 62 -22.49 38.19 -25.35
C ALA A 62 -22.52 36.66 -25.51
N ASN A 63 -21.78 36.14 -26.50
CA ASN A 63 -21.73 34.72 -26.79
C ASN A 63 -21.16 33.90 -25.63
N LYS A 64 -20.08 34.36 -25.02
CA LYS A 64 -19.36 33.61 -23.97
C LYS A 64 -19.95 33.81 -22.59
N SER A 65 -20.32 35.03 -22.23
CA SER A 65 -20.97 35.29 -20.94
C SER A 65 -22.39 34.73 -20.89
N GLY A 66 -23.07 34.66 -22.03
CA GLY A 66 -24.51 34.33 -22.10
C GLY A 66 -25.42 35.48 -21.66
N LEU A 67 -24.86 36.68 -21.47
CA LEU A 67 -25.57 37.88 -21.01
C LEU A 67 -25.67 38.91 -22.14
N ASP A 68 -26.78 39.65 -22.16
CA ASP A 68 -26.98 40.70 -23.14
C ASP A 68 -25.96 41.83 -22.96
N VAL A 69 -25.39 42.27 -24.07
CA VAL A 69 -24.51 43.44 -24.17
C VAL A 69 -25.31 44.56 -24.82
N LEU A 70 -25.85 45.44 -23.98
CA LEU A 70 -26.75 46.53 -24.34
C LEU A 70 -25.98 47.85 -24.50
N ASP A 71 -26.49 48.75 -25.34
CA ASP A 71 -25.98 50.13 -25.49
C ASP A 71 -26.70 51.06 -24.50
N ASP A 72 -26.44 50.86 -23.21
CA ASP A 72 -27.10 51.55 -22.09
C ASP A 72 -26.16 52.50 -21.32
N GLY A 73 -24.91 52.61 -21.76
CA GLY A 73 -23.88 53.42 -21.11
C GLY A 73 -23.27 52.80 -19.84
N ASP A 74 -23.64 51.57 -19.46
CA ASP A 74 -23.09 50.89 -18.28
C ASP A 74 -21.73 50.23 -18.58
N LEU A 75 -20.68 51.05 -18.52
CA LEU A 75 -19.31 50.58 -18.73
C LEU A 75 -18.89 49.50 -17.71
N ASN A 76 -19.27 49.64 -16.45
CA ASN A 76 -18.91 48.70 -15.40
C ASN A 76 -19.61 47.35 -15.62
N GLY A 77 -20.89 47.37 -15.99
CA GLY A 77 -21.64 46.19 -16.39
C GLY A 77 -21.03 45.49 -17.61
N PHE A 78 -20.59 46.25 -18.62
CA PHE A 78 -19.87 45.67 -19.76
C PHE A 78 -18.56 44.99 -19.35
N ILE A 79 -17.74 45.65 -18.52
CA ILE A 79 -16.49 45.07 -17.99
C ILE A 79 -16.77 43.79 -17.20
N SER A 80 -17.82 43.78 -16.36
CA SER A 80 -18.21 42.57 -15.63
C SER A 80 -18.61 41.43 -16.56
N LYS A 81 -19.38 41.71 -17.61
CA LYS A 81 -19.78 40.70 -18.62
C LYS A 81 -18.55 40.18 -19.38
N MET A 82 -17.60 41.06 -19.71
CA MET A 82 -16.31 40.67 -20.31
C MET A 82 -15.51 39.74 -19.40
N GLY A 83 -15.42 40.04 -18.09
CA GLY A 83 -14.77 39.16 -17.13
C GLY A 83 -15.41 37.77 -17.09
N THR A 84 -16.75 37.70 -17.07
CA THR A 84 -17.49 36.44 -17.17
C THR A 84 -17.22 35.71 -18.49
N ALA A 85 -17.15 36.42 -19.60
CA ALA A 85 -16.85 35.86 -20.91
C ALA A 85 -15.44 35.24 -20.95
N PHE A 86 -14.42 35.97 -20.48
CA PHE A 86 -13.05 35.45 -20.42
C PHE A 86 -12.94 34.25 -19.48
N GLY A 87 -13.62 34.26 -18.35
CA GLY A 87 -13.65 33.11 -17.42
C GLY A 87 -14.29 31.84 -17.98
N LYS A 88 -14.93 31.87 -19.17
CA LYS A 88 -15.40 30.66 -19.86
C LYS A 88 -14.33 30.00 -20.73
N ASP A 89 -13.47 30.79 -21.35
CA ASP A 89 -12.47 30.30 -22.32
C ASP A 89 -11.07 30.22 -21.72
N PHE A 90 -10.81 31.02 -20.68
CA PHE A 90 -9.49 31.16 -20.09
C PHE A 90 -9.56 30.87 -18.60
N GLN A 91 -8.54 30.16 -18.13
CA GLN A 91 -8.28 30.00 -16.71
C GLN A 91 -7.58 31.28 -16.20
N ALA A 92 -8.00 31.77 -15.03
CA ALA A 92 -7.34 32.89 -14.39
C ALA A 92 -5.89 32.53 -14.04
N LEU A 93 -4.99 33.53 -14.04
CA LEU A 93 -3.61 33.32 -13.62
C LEU A 93 -3.58 32.77 -12.19
N ASP A 94 -3.03 31.56 -12.06
CA ASP A 94 -2.95 30.83 -10.81
C ASP A 94 -1.54 30.24 -10.68
N ALA A 95 -0.91 30.46 -9.53
CA ALA A 95 0.49 30.11 -9.33
C ALA A 95 0.70 28.58 -9.28
N THR A 96 -0.25 27.83 -8.73
CA THR A 96 -0.23 26.36 -8.71
C THR A 96 -0.40 25.79 -10.12
N LEU A 97 -1.33 26.31 -10.92
CA LEU A 97 -1.48 25.88 -12.31
C LEU A 97 -0.27 26.28 -13.17
N THR A 98 0.33 27.44 -12.91
CA THR A 98 1.57 27.86 -13.56
C THR A 98 2.71 26.88 -13.23
N ALA A 99 2.84 26.46 -11.97
CA ALA A 99 3.85 25.49 -11.55
C ALA A 99 3.67 24.12 -12.22
N LEU A 100 2.43 23.62 -12.30
CA LEU A 100 2.12 22.35 -12.97
C LEU A 100 2.35 22.44 -14.48
N ALA A 101 1.92 23.54 -15.13
CA ALA A 101 2.11 23.76 -16.55
C ALA A 101 3.59 23.93 -16.94
N GLY A 102 4.45 24.34 -16.00
CA GLY A 102 5.89 24.48 -16.19
C GLY A 102 6.68 23.15 -16.13
N LEU A 103 6.05 22.04 -15.74
CA LEU A 103 6.72 20.74 -15.72
C LEU A 103 6.98 20.22 -17.14
N ALA A 104 8.18 19.69 -17.38
CA ALA A 104 8.48 19.06 -18.67
C ALA A 104 7.56 17.85 -18.91
N THR A 105 6.93 17.77 -20.07
CA THR A 105 6.09 16.63 -20.43
C THR A 105 6.96 15.42 -20.76
N GLY A 106 6.47 14.23 -20.41
CA GLY A 106 7.17 12.98 -20.68
C GLY A 106 6.33 11.77 -20.30
N GLU A 107 6.60 10.63 -20.93
CA GLU A 107 6.00 9.37 -20.52
C GLU A 107 6.43 9.01 -19.10
N ASN A 108 5.55 8.33 -18.38
CA ASN A 108 5.87 7.74 -17.08
C ASN A 108 6.37 8.76 -16.04
N LYS A 109 5.85 10.00 -16.08
CA LYS A 109 6.13 11.04 -15.08
C LYS A 109 4.98 11.19 -14.10
N LEU A 110 5.30 11.44 -12.83
CA LEU A 110 4.34 11.80 -11.79
C LEU A 110 4.66 13.21 -11.25
N PRO A 111 3.79 14.20 -11.51
CA PRO A 111 3.86 15.50 -10.84
C PRO A 111 3.63 15.40 -9.33
N TYR A 112 4.36 16.19 -8.56
CA TYR A 112 4.15 16.34 -7.11
C TYR A 112 4.56 17.74 -6.65
N PHE A 113 3.97 18.22 -5.55
CA PHE A 113 4.32 19.52 -4.98
C PHE A 113 5.52 19.40 -4.04
N THR A 114 6.44 20.36 -4.12
CA THR A 114 7.61 20.50 -3.23
C THR A 114 7.47 21.65 -2.23
N GLY A 115 6.32 22.34 -2.25
CA GLY A 115 6.02 23.55 -1.48
C GLY A 115 4.79 24.26 -2.07
N ASN A 116 4.39 25.38 -1.47
CA ASN A 116 3.32 26.22 -2.02
C ASN A 116 3.71 26.73 -3.42
N ASP A 117 2.84 26.52 -4.40
CA ASP A 117 3.01 26.98 -5.78
C ASP A 117 4.33 26.53 -6.44
N THR A 118 4.87 25.40 -5.98
CA THR A 118 6.07 24.78 -6.56
C THR A 118 5.81 23.30 -6.82
N ALA A 119 6.02 22.88 -8.06
CA ALA A 119 5.87 21.49 -8.47
C ALA A 119 7.18 20.95 -9.02
N ALA A 120 7.38 19.66 -8.83
CA ALA A 120 8.42 18.88 -9.46
C ALA A 120 7.79 17.62 -10.08
N GLN A 121 8.60 16.80 -10.72
CA GLN A 121 8.17 15.51 -11.25
C GLN A 121 9.22 14.44 -10.98
N THR A 122 8.75 13.20 -10.86
CA THR A 122 9.59 12.02 -10.74
C THR A 122 9.22 11.00 -11.81
N ASP A 123 10.14 10.09 -12.12
CA ASP A 123 9.81 8.89 -12.90
C ASP A 123 8.89 7.97 -12.07
N LEU A 124 7.83 7.50 -12.71
CA LEU A 124 6.89 6.52 -12.19
C LEU A 124 7.12 5.20 -12.91
N THR A 125 7.66 4.21 -12.20
CA THR A 125 7.99 2.91 -12.77
C THR A 125 6.73 2.14 -13.20
N SER A 126 6.89 1.13 -14.07
CA SER A 126 5.79 0.20 -14.40
C SER A 126 5.23 -0.45 -13.15
N VAL A 127 6.11 -0.89 -12.24
CA VAL A 127 5.74 -1.48 -10.95
C VAL A 127 4.93 -0.52 -10.10
N GLY A 128 5.35 0.76 -10.02
CA GLY A 128 4.61 1.79 -9.32
C GLY A 128 3.20 1.97 -9.88
N ARG A 129 3.06 2.02 -11.22
CA ARG A 129 1.77 2.13 -11.90
C ARG A 129 0.88 0.91 -11.65
N ASP A 130 1.46 -0.29 -11.69
CA ASP A 130 0.71 -1.52 -11.47
C ASP A 130 0.15 -1.60 -10.04
N ILE A 131 0.91 -1.14 -9.04
CA ILE A 131 0.48 -1.13 -7.63
C ILE A 131 -0.62 -0.08 -7.40
N ILE A 132 -0.42 1.17 -7.81
CA ILE A 132 -1.42 2.24 -7.61
C ILE A 132 -2.70 2.00 -8.42
N GLY A 133 -2.61 1.22 -9.50
CA GLY A 133 -3.74 0.82 -10.32
C GLY A 133 -4.57 -0.34 -9.76
N LYS A 134 -4.19 -0.94 -8.61
CA LYS A 134 -4.96 -2.03 -8.00
C LYS A 134 -6.13 -1.49 -7.18
N SER A 135 -7.29 -2.15 -7.32
CA SER A 135 -8.52 -1.76 -6.62
C SER A 135 -8.65 -2.35 -5.21
N THR A 136 -7.93 -3.44 -4.92
CA THR A 136 -8.04 -4.15 -3.64
C THR A 136 -6.67 -4.52 -3.07
N ILE A 137 -6.60 -4.71 -1.75
CA ILE A 137 -5.41 -5.26 -1.10
C ILE A 137 -5.06 -6.64 -1.65
N ALA A 138 -6.06 -7.49 -1.94
CA ALA A 138 -5.84 -8.82 -2.50
C ALA A 138 -5.12 -8.79 -3.86
N ASP A 139 -5.48 -7.83 -4.73
CA ASP A 139 -4.81 -7.64 -6.02
C ASP A 139 -3.37 -7.16 -5.86
N ILE A 140 -3.09 -6.32 -4.85
CA ILE A 140 -1.74 -5.88 -4.53
C ILE A 140 -0.89 -7.06 -4.04
N LEU A 141 -1.42 -7.88 -3.12
CA LEU A 141 -0.74 -9.07 -2.62
C LEU A 141 -0.44 -10.07 -3.75
N THR A 142 -1.40 -10.25 -4.66
CA THR A 142 -1.26 -11.11 -5.85
C THR A 142 -0.19 -10.57 -6.78
N TYR A 143 -0.17 -9.25 -7.04
CA TYR A 143 0.84 -8.61 -7.86
C TYR A 143 2.25 -8.75 -7.29
N LEU A 144 2.39 -8.63 -5.97
CA LEU A 144 3.66 -8.84 -5.27
C LEU A 144 4.07 -10.33 -5.19
N GLY A 145 3.21 -11.26 -5.61
CA GLY A 145 3.46 -12.70 -5.51
C GLY A 145 3.45 -13.23 -4.08
N LEU A 146 2.76 -12.54 -3.16
CA LEU A 146 2.71 -12.93 -1.75
C LEU A 146 1.78 -14.12 -1.54
N GLY A 147 2.35 -15.22 -1.03
CA GLY A 147 1.59 -16.40 -0.63
C GLY A 147 0.89 -16.22 0.71
N GLU A 148 0.06 -17.20 1.08
CA GLU A 148 -0.76 -17.15 2.29
C GLU A 148 0.05 -16.98 3.59
N ALA A 149 1.29 -17.46 3.65
CA ALA A 149 2.13 -17.29 4.83
C ALA A 149 2.37 -15.80 5.17
N ALA A 150 2.48 -14.94 4.15
CA ALA A 150 2.69 -13.51 4.33
C ALA A 150 1.44 -12.78 4.87
N THR A 151 0.26 -13.42 4.82
CA THR A 151 -1.00 -12.84 5.26
C THR A 151 -1.49 -13.41 6.60
N ARG A 152 -0.79 -14.42 7.14
CA ARG A 152 -1.12 -15.05 8.42
C ARG A 152 -0.45 -14.33 9.58
N ASN A 153 -1.17 -14.23 10.71
CA ASN A 153 -0.61 -13.73 11.96
C ASN A 153 0.37 -14.74 12.56
N VAL A 154 1.39 -14.23 13.26
CA VAL A 154 2.27 -15.07 14.08
C VAL A 154 1.52 -15.52 15.34
N GLY A 155 1.60 -16.81 15.66
CA GLY A 155 0.95 -17.41 16.82
C GLY A 155 0.64 -18.90 16.63
N THR A 156 -0.01 -19.51 17.62
CA THR A 156 -0.30 -20.96 17.63
C THR A 156 -1.78 -21.31 17.43
N GLY A 157 -2.63 -20.32 17.17
CA GLY A 157 -4.05 -20.51 16.85
C GLY A 157 -4.29 -21.01 15.42
N THR A 158 -5.53 -21.39 15.14
CA THR A 158 -5.94 -21.87 13.81
C THR A 158 -5.62 -20.82 12.73
N GLY A 159 -4.93 -21.26 11.67
CA GLY A 159 -4.55 -20.38 10.56
C GLY A 159 -3.40 -19.42 10.87
N GLN A 160 -2.75 -19.53 12.02
CA GLN A 160 -1.54 -18.78 12.36
C GLN A 160 -0.27 -19.55 12.00
N VAL A 161 0.85 -18.83 11.93
CA VAL A 161 2.19 -19.40 11.75
C VAL A 161 2.93 -19.32 13.09
N PRO A 162 3.26 -20.45 13.74
CA PRO A 162 4.09 -20.43 14.95
C PRO A 162 5.49 -19.92 14.63
N ASP A 163 5.98 -18.98 15.43
CA ASP A 163 7.39 -18.60 15.38
C ASP A 163 8.26 -19.64 16.09
N MET A 164 9.58 -19.46 16.04
CA MET A 164 10.52 -20.36 16.71
C MET A 164 10.33 -20.38 18.24
N SER A 165 9.87 -19.30 18.86
CA SER A 165 9.64 -19.22 20.31
C SER A 165 8.51 -20.13 20.78
N SER A 166 7.60 -20.48 19.87
CA SER A 166 6.51 -21.44 20.11
C SER A 166 7.00 -22.89 20.22
N PHE A 167 8.25 -23.17 19.81
CA PHE A 167 8.92 -24.46 19.96
C PHE A 167 9.92 -24.37 21.10
N THR A 168 9.54 -24.86 22.28
CA THR A 168 10.41 -24.79 23.47
C THR A 168 11.04 -26.14 23.75
N THR A 169 12.30 -26.15 24.17
CA THR A 169 13.03 -27.37 24.52
C THR A 169 13.87 -27.12 25.77
N GLY A 170 14.25 -28.19 26.44
CA GLY A 170 15.20 -28.14 27.55
C GLY A 170 15.86 -29.49 27.77
N HIS A 171 17.06 -29.49 28.31
CA HIS A 171 17.78 -30.70 28.67
C HIS A 171 18.56 -30.49 29.98
N SER A 172 18.80 -31.58 30.70
CA SER A 172 19.61 -31.55 31.92
C SER A 172 21.01 -32.12 31.69
N GLY A 173 22.03 -31.32 32.02
CA GLY A 173 23.45 -31.69 32.05
C GLY A 173 24.10 -32.01 30.70
N ALA A 174 25.41 -31.77 30.60
CA ALA A 174 26.26 -32.49 29.65
C ALA A 174 26.59 -33.85 30.29
N ALA A 175 26.25 -34.94 29.62
CA ALA A 175 26.89 -36.21 29.92
C ALA A 175 27.95 -36.45 28.85
N ASP A 176 29.14 -36.85 29.28
CA ASP A 176 30.07 -37.56 28.41
C ASP A 176 29.32 -38.69 27.72
N TRP A 177 29.65 -38.85 26.45
CA TRP A 177 28.95 -39.66 25.47
C TRP A 177 28.45 -41.04 25.97
N PRO A 178 27.27 -41.49 25.49
CA PRO A 178 26.26 -40.75 24.73
C PRO A 178 25.02 -40.47 25.59
N ILE A 179 24.51 -39.22 25.66
CA ILE A 179 23.11 -38.81 25.95
C ILE A 179 22.96 -37.86 27.17
N PRO A 180 22.29 -36.69 27.03
CA PRO A 180 21.86 -35.88 28.18
C PRO A 180 20.96 -36.69 29.12
N LYS A 181 21.16 -36.59 30.45
CA LYS A 181 20.44 -37.42 31.45
C LYS A 181 18.93 -37.44 31.23
N SER A 182 18.37 -36.32 30.79
CA SER A 182 17.00 -36.20 30.33
C SER A 182 16.78 -34.91 29.54
N GLY A 183 15.71 -34.87 28.74
CA GLY A 183 15.31 -33.69 27.99
C GLY A 183 13.84 -33.69 27.60
N TRP A 184 13.40 -32.57 27.05
CA TRP A 184 12.04 -32.37 26.58
C TRP A 184 11.98 -31.39 25.40
N SER A 185 10.95 -31.57 24.59
CA SER A 185 10.51 -30.61 23.58
C SER A 185 9.00 -30.43 23.68
N LYS A 186 8.53 -29.21 23.44
CA LYS A 186 7.12 -28.85 23.42
C LYS A 186 6.80 -28.14 22.11
N GLY A 187 5.82 -28.68 21.39
CA GLY A 187 5.29 -28.08 20.18
C GLY A 187 4.25 -26.99 20.45
N PRO A 188 3.93 -26.16 19.43
CA PRO A 188 2.87 -25.15 19.48
C PRO A 188 1.47 -25.74 19.70
N ASP A 189 1.29 -27.03 19.40
CA ASP A 189 0.08 -27.80 19.67
C ASP A 189 -0.08 -28.18 21.16
N GLY A 190 0.88 -27.79 22.00
CA GLY A 190 0.91 -28.10 23.42
C GLY A 190 1.39 -29.51 23.75
N VAL A 191 1.73 -30.32 22.74
CA VAL A 191 2.28 -31.66 22.95
C VAL A 191 3.70 -31.54 23.46
N ILE A 192 3.97 -32.27 24.54
CA ILE A 192 5.29 -32.38 25.14
C ILE A 192 5.79 -33.79 24.85
N THR A 193 7.02 -33.88 24.33
CA THR A 193 7.79 -35.12 24.25
C THR A 193 8.96 -35.01 25.21
N GLN A 194 9.13 -36.00 26.08
CA GLN A 194 10.22 -36.05 27.06
C GLN A 194 10.98 -37.35 26.90
N TRP A 195 12.27 -37.32 27.18
CA TRP A 195 13.14 -38.49 27.12
C TRP A 195 14.15 -38.46 28.25
N GLY A 196 14.74 -39.61 28.55
CA GLY A 196 15.81 -39.71 29.51
C GLY A 196 16.24 -41.15 29.74
N ILE A 197 17.26 -41.30 30.58
CA ILE A 197 17.82 -42.59 30.99
C ILE A 197 17.66 -42.71 32.50
N PHE A 198 17.32 -43.91 32.96
CA PHE A 198 17.28 -44.26 34.39
C PHE A 198 17.79 -45.67 34.61
N GLY A 199 18.23 -45.95 35.84
CA GLY A 199 18.76 -47.25 36.23
C GLY A 199 17.93 -47.93 37.31
N PHE A 200 17.97 -49.25 37.31
CA PHE A 200 17.58 -50.07 38.46
C PHE A 200 18.84 -50.43 39.25
N PRO A 201 19.02 -49.93 40.50
CA PRO A 201 20.12 -50.36 41.33
C PRO A 201 20.10 -51.89 41.55
N VAL A 202 21.26 -52.49 41.77
CA VAL A 202 21.34 -53.92 42.11
C VAL A 202 20.51 -54.20 43.38
N GLY A 203 19.67 -55.23 43.31
CA GLY A 203 18.68 -55.61 44.32
C GLY A 203 17.32 -54.92 44.21
N GLN A 204 17.12 -53.97 43.28
CA GLN A 204 15.86 -53.23 43.13
C GLN A 204 15.06 -53.70 41.92
N THR A 205 13.76 -53.93 42.13
CA THR A 205 12.78 -54.28 41.07
C THR A 205 11.88 -53.10 40.67
N GLY A 206 12.06 -51.94 41.33
CA GLY A 206 11.23 -50.75 41.15
C GLY A 206 12.04 -49.47 41.27
N THR A 207 11.74 -48.48 40.43
CA THR A 207 12.34 -47.14 40.50
C THR A 207 11.34 -46.09 40.07
N ASN A 208 11.41 -44.90 40.68
CA ASN A 208 10.56 -43.77 40.33
C ASN A 208 11.36 -42.83 39.43
N VAL A 209 10.81 -42.57 38.25
CA VAL A 209 11.41 -41.68 37.24
C VAL A 209 10.64 -40.37 37.25
N VAL A 210 11.35 -39.27 37.39
CA VAL A 210 10.78 -37.91 37.38
C VAL A 210 10.95 -37.31 35.99
N PHE A 211 9.87 -36.76 35.44
CA PHE A 211 9.92 -36.04 34.17
C PHE A 211 10.62 -34.69 34.33
N PRO A 212 11.46 -34.28 33.37
CA PRO A 212 12.08 -32.95 33.33
C PRO A 212 11.08 -31.79 33.42
N LEU A 213 9.90 -31.97 32.83
CA LEU A 213 8.81 -31.01 32.82
C LEU A 213 7.51 -31.73 33.19
N PRO A 214 6.74 -31.29 34.19
CA PRO A 214 5.44 -31.87 34.46
C PRO A 214 4.49 -31.71 33.27
N PHE A 215 3.83 -32.79 32.85
CA PHE A 215 2.77 -32.72 31.83
C PHE A 215 1.60 -31.89 32.38
N PRO A 216 1.15 -30.81 31.71
CA PRO A 216 0.10 -29.93 32.21
C PRO A 216 -1.28 -30.58 32.45
N ALA A 217 -1.63 -31.65 31.73
CA ALA A 217 -2.89 -32.36 31.86
C ALA A 217 -2.70 -33.86 32.16
N ARG A 218 -1.95 -34.59 31.33
CA ARG A 218 -1.77 -36.04 31.44
C ARG A 218 -0.57 -36.56 30.66
N VAL A 219 -0.10 -37.73 31.08
CA VAL A 219 0.75 -38.59 30.26
C VAL A 219 -0.15 -39.38 29.31
N GLU A 220 0.19 -39.41 28.03
CA GLU A 220 -0.55 -40.16 27.00
C GLU A 220 0.13 -41.49 26.66
N SER A 221 1.47 -41.51 26.64
CA SER A 221 2.23 -42.75 26.43
C SER A 221 3.62 -42.67 27.06
N ILE A 222 4.14 -43.84 27.44
CA ILE A 222 5.52 -44.03 27.87
C ILE A 222 6.03 -45.31 27.20
N THR A 223 7.15 -45.19 26.50
CA THR A 223 7.86 -46.32 25.89
C THR A 223 9.21 -46.47 26.56
N LEU A 224 9.55 -47.71 26.93
CA LEU A 224 10.82 -48.06 27.55
C LEU A 224 11.64 -48.94 26.61
N THR A 225 12.95 -48.72 26.56
CA THR A 225 13.89 -49.57 25.82
C THR A 225 15.15 -49.81 26.65
N MET A 226 15.74 -51.00 26.53
CA MET A 226 17.04 -51.29 27.15
C MET A 226 18.11 -50.32 26.65
N ALA A 227 18.93 -49.80 27.57
CA ALA A 227 19.99 -48.85 27.26
C ALA A 227 21.38 -49.50 27.19
N ASP A 228 21.63 -50.56 27.97
CA ASP A 228 22.98 -51.08 28.22
C ASP A 228 23.07 -52.62 28.34
N ILE A 229 22.08 -53.36 27.84
CA ILE A 229 22.14 -54.83 27.84
C ILE A 229 23.28 -55.33 26.93
N GLN A 230 24.14 -56.18 27.46
CA GLN A 230 25.25 -56.78 26.72
C GLN A 230 24.83 -58.07 26.02
N GLU A 231 25.50 -58.42 24.92
CA GLU A 231 25.20 -59.64 24.13
C GLU A 231 25.24 -60.92 24.96
N SER A 232 26.14 -61.01 25.94
CA SER A 232 26.27 -62.14 26.87
C SER A 232 25.03 -62.35 27.77
N LEU A 233 24.10 -61.39 27.81
CA LEU A 233 22.88 -61.40 28.61
C LEU A 233 21.60 -61.46 27.76
N LEU A 234 21.72 -61.64 26.44
CA LEU A 234 20.60 -61.78 25.49
C LEU A 234 20.08 -63.23 25.44
N SER A 235 19.60 -63.75 26.57
CA SER A 235 18.86 -65.03 26.60
C SER A 235 17.45 -64.84 27.17
N PRO A 236 16.41 -65.51 26.62
CA PRO A 236 15.05 -65.45 27.15
C PRO A 236 14.93 -65.79 28.65
N ALA A 237 15.90 -66.52 29.21
CA ALA A 237 15.95 -66.86 30.63
C ALA A 237 16.62 -65.80 31.52
N THR A 238 17.35 -64.85 30.91
CA THR A 238 18.18 -63.85 31.62
C THR A 238 17.77 -62.41 31.33
N MET A 239 17.06 -62.16 30.22
CA MET A 239 16.52 -60.85 29.89
C MET A 239 15.40 -60.47 30.86
N PRO A 240 15.53 -59.36 31.60
CA PRO A 240 14.47 -58.92 32.50
C PRO A 240 13.28 -58.41 31.70
N ALA A 241 12.07 -58.85 32.05
CA ALA A 241 10.85 -58.16 31.65
C ALA A 241 10.80 -56.80 32.35
N TYR A 242 10.37 -55.77 31.65
CA TYR A 242 10.25 -54.42 32.18
C TYR A 242 8.94 -53.79 31.75
N GLY A 243 8.48 -52.80 32.52
CA GLY A 243 7.23 -52.12 32.21
C GLY A 243 7.00 -50.90 33.08
N VAL A 244 5.97 -50.16 32.71
CA VAL A 244 5.48 -49.02 33.47
C VAL A 244 4.33 -49.47 34.35
N ASN A 245 4.40 -49.16 35.64
CA ASN A 245 3.29 -49.39 36.55
C ASN A 245 2.19 -48.36 36.30
N SER A 246 1.00 -48.81 35.89
CA SER A 246 -0.15 -47.94 35.59
C SER A 246 -0.60 -47.13 36.81
N THR A 247 -0.59 -47.71 38.01
CA THR A 247 -0.96 -47.01 39.25
C THR A 247 0.13 -46.03 39.72
N GLY A 248 1.37 -46.22 39.28
CA GLY A 248 2.52 -45.37 39.62
C GLY A 248 2.78 -44.24 38.62
N THR A 249 1.91 -44.04 37.63
CA THR A 249 2.08 -43.01 36.59
C THR A 249 1.31 -41.74 36.96
N SER A 250 1.99 -40.60 36.88
CA SER A 250 1.43 -39.29 37.19
C SER A 250 1.95 -38.22 36.22
N ARG A 251 1.46 -36.99 36.35
CA ARG A 251 1.90 -35.85 35.52
C ARG A 251 3.37 -35.50 35.70
N THR A 252 4.00 -35.90 36.81
CA THR A 252 5.39 -35.54 37.17
C THR A 252 6.36 -36.70 37.00
N GLY A 253 5.88 -37.91 36.70
CA GLY A 253 6.76 -39.07 36.61
C GLY A 253 6.00 -40.40 36.53
N PHE A 254 6.76 -41.49 36.54
CA PHE A 254 6.21 -42.84 36.53
C PHE A 254 7.05 -43.79 37.36
N THR A 255 6.43 -44.85 37.88
CA THR A 255 7.14 -45.98 38.47
C THR A 255 7.45 -47.02 37.39
N ALA A 256 8.73 -47.26 37.13
CA ALA A 256 9.19 -48.36 36.29
C ALA A 256 9.37 -49.63 37.14
N ARG A 257 9.12 -50.79 36.53
CA ARG A 257 9.35 -52.11 37.13
C ARG A 257 10.24 -52.94 36.21
N MET A 258 11.09 -53.76 36.81
CA MET A 258 11.79 -54.84 36.12
C MET A 258 11.70 -56.15 36.91
N SER A 259 11.73 -57.28 36.21
CA SER A 259 11.92 -58.59 36.82
C SER A 259 13.40 -58.82 37.13
N GLY A 260 13.71 -59.55 38.20
CA GLY A 260 15.09 -59.91 38.55
C GLY A 260 15.80 -58.92 39.48
N ALA A 261 17.13 -59.02 39.57
CA ALA A 261 17.92 -58.39 40.64
C ALA A 261 18.40 -56.96 40.35
N GLY A 262 17.78 -56.20 39.46
CA GLY A 262 18.29 -54.87 39.08
C GLY A 262 19.56 -54.93 38.22
N GLY A 263 20.27 -53.79 38.11
CA GLY A 263 21.59 -53.67 37.49
C GLY A 263 21.61 -53.17 36.04
N PHE A 264 20.47 -52.80 35.47
CA PHE A 264 20.35 -52.34 34.08
C PHE A 264 19.82 -50.92 33.98
N ASN A 265 20.18 -50.24 32.89
CA ASN A 265 19.64 -48.94 32.52
C ASN A 265 18.62 -49.07 31.39
N LEU A 266 17.60 -48.22 31.43
CA LEU A 266 16.59 -48.08 30.39
C LEU A 266 16.52 -46.63 29.93
N CYS A 267 16.27 -46.47 28.64
CA CYS A 267 15.81 -45.22 28.07
C CYS A 267 14.28 -45.17 28.13
N TYR A 268 13.73 -43.97 28.27
CA TYR A 268 12.32 -43.73 28.05
C TYR A 268 12.08 -42.63 27.02
N ILE A 269 10.95 -42.74 26.33
CA ILE A 269 10.29 -41.63 25.64
C ILE A 269 8.87 -41.56 26.17
N ALA A 270 8.46 -40.38 26.64
CA ALA A 270 7.13 -40.12 27.14
C ALA A 270 6.48 -38.98 26.35
N LYS A 271 5.19 -39.12 26.05
CA LYS A 271 4.40 -38.10 25.35
C LYS A 271 3.18 -37.73 26.18
N GLY A 272 2.81 -36.46 26.16
CA GLY A 272 1.65 -35.97 26.90
C GLY A 272 1.35 -34.51 26.63
N ARG A 273 0.39 -33.97 27.38
CA ARG A 273 -0.10 -32.58 27.32
C ARG A 273 -0.40 -32.08 28.71
#